data_AF-A0AA35SL42-F1
#
_entry.id   AF-A0AA35SL42-F1
#
_cell.length_a   1.000
_cell.length_b   1.000
_cell.length_c   1.000
_cell.angle_alpha   90.00
_cell.angle_beta   90.00
_cell.angle_gamma   90.00
#
_symmetry.space_group_name_H-M   'P 1'
#
loop_
_entity.id
_entity.type
_entity.pdbx_description
1 polymer ?
#
loop_
_entity_poly.entity_id
_entity_poly.type
_entity_poly.pdbx_seq_one_letter_code
_entity_poly.pdbx_strand_id
1 'polypeptide(L)'
;MQVQQLDSDLKDRWSTSGVVVLNTTPNGPADRAQLEAGELISYVIAEYSVRDIGDFNSAIKQALDEDNNFILHLKDKPPLRIAVRKQGDKVGLSVEGSGTVRVKQIQPGTPAANTDIQVGDIVEKIVDERKIYSLNDYKKTLGKLSEKQFAFRTTELIGVKIAAVDALGDLGDIRAVEPLVDLFKNSTEFSLRKGSINSLQRLVELSVLNDLFQEFQSADVNQLPVDSLQVQPLESAAILGLLTVDRSENTATLKAPFGTQFRHRSEALYQRINEGQIAELAQAYIQIEVEPEQEIRRACLAILGILKPASAIDALIAVLENLSEIPGIRFQAGLALSQIGEPAVDALITAFEKGDTSTKDIAASALGVIGGSKARDQLINALESSTESAIQLTLVDAIAKIGDVPSVRALERQLQQYQQDDDSGVRIFLDEVFRSLEKESM
;
A
#
# COMPACT_ATOMS: atom_id res chain seq x y z
N MET A 1 31.64 -17.70 0.70
CA MET A 1 30.41 -17.13 1.27
C MET A 1 30.03 -17.92 2.51
N GLN A 2 29.70 -17.23 3.59
CA GLN A 2 29.09 -17.83 4.78
C GLN A 2 27.57 -17.81 4.62
N VAL A 3 26.91 -18.92 4.96
CA VAL A 3 25.46 -19.08 4.85
C VAL A 3 24.89 -19.79 6.07
N GLN A 4 23.62 -19.55 6.36
CA GLN A 4 22.89 -20.21 7.44
C GLN A 4 21.61 -20.86 6.90
N GLN A 5 21.23 -22.01 7.45
CA GLN A 5 19.91 -22.57 7.18
C GLN A 5 18.86 -21.72 7.88
N LEU A 6 17.81 -21.33 7.16
CA LEU A 6 16.64 -20.72 7.80
C LEU A 6 15.98 -21.79 8.69
N ASP A 7 15.89 -21.52 10.00
CA ASP A 7 15.54 -22.51 11.03
C ASP A 7 14.19 -23.23 10.76
N SER A 8 14.18 -24.53 11.05
CA SER A 8 13.01 -25.41 10.87
C SER A 8 11.84 -25.09 11.81
N ASP A 9 12.04 -24.24 12.81
CA ASP A 9 11.01 -23.84 13.80
C ASP A 9 9.98 -22.86 13.20
N LEU A 10 10.20 -22.41 11.96
CA LEU A 10 9.22 -21.68 11.15
C LEU A 10 8.31 -22.60 10.32
N LYS A 11 8.48 -23.93 10.42
CA LYS A 11 7.49 -24.89 9.90
C LYS A 11 6.12 -24.49 10.43
N ASP A 12 5.19 -24.28 9.50
CA ASP A 12 3.79 -23.91 9.71
C ASP A 12 3.49 -22.42 9.93
N ARG A 13 4.48 -21.51 9.91
CA ARG A 13 4.22 -20.05 9.95
C ARG A 13 4.50 -19.31 8.65
N TRP A 14 5.50 -19.76 7.88
CA TRP A 14 5.74 -19.30 6.51
C TRP A 14 6.27 -20.47 5.68
N SER A 15 5.79 -20.64 4.44
CA SER A 15 6.12 -21.78 3.58
C SER A 15 7.55 -21.81 3.03
N THR A 16 8.47 -21.05 3.64
CA THR A 16 9.80 -20.79 3.07
C THR A 16 10.88 -21.52 3.84
N SER A 17 11.48 -22.53 3.18
CA SER A 17 12.70 -23.21 3.61
C SER A 17 13.82 -22.85 2.65
N GLY A 18 15.02 -22.57 3.14
CA GLY A 18 16.15 -22.22 2.28
C GLY A 18 17.40 -21.81 3.05
N VAL A 19 18.32 -21.16 2.34
CA VAL A 19 19.66 -20.81 2.84
C VAL A 19 19.86 -19.31 2.73
N VAL A 20 20.16 -18.65 3.85
CA VAL A 20 20.35 -17.20 3.94
C VAL A 20 21.84 -16.85 3.87
N VAL A 21 22.17 -15.79 3.14
CA VAL A 21 23.53 -15.24 3.05
C VAL A 21 23.88 -14.52 4.35
N LEU A 22 25.00 -14.88 4.99
CA LEU A 22 25.52 -14.15 6.15
C LEU A 22 26.59 -13.13 5.76
N ASN A 23 27.52 -13.53 4.89
CA ASN A 23 28.60 -12.69 4.38
C ASN A 23 29.15 -13.26 3.08
N THR A 24 29.45 -12.39 2.11
CA THR A 24 30.11 -12.77 0.86
C THR A 24 31.64 -12.73 1.00
N THR A 25 32.32 -13.39 0.08
CA THR A 25 33.79 -13.38 0.00
C THR A 25 34.17 -12.48 -1.17
N PRO A 26 35.02 -11.44 -0.99
CA PRO A 26 35.38 -10.51 -2.07
C PRO A 26 35.85 -11.24 -3.32
N ASN A 27 35.36 -10.81 -4.49
CA ASN A 27 35.59 -11.38 -5.82
C ASN A 27 35.08 -12.83 -6.01
N GLY A 28 34.36 -13.42 -5.06
CA GLY A 28 33.75 -14.75 -5.18
C GLY A 28 32.49 -14.77 -6.06
N PRO A 29 31.94 -15.94 -6.43
CA PRO A 29 30.73 -16.03 -7.25
C PRO A 29 29.52 -15.30 -6.66
N ALA A 30 29.40 -15.34 -5.32
CA ALA A 30 28.37 -14.62 -4.56
C ALA A 30 28.54 -13.09 -4.62
N ASP A 31 29.76 -12.60 -4.50
CA ASP A 31 30.10 -11.18 -4.53
C ASP A 31 29.96 -10.59 -5.95
N ARG A 32 30.36 -11.36 -6.98
CA ARG A 32 30.11 -11.01 -8.39
C ARG A 32 28.62 -11.00 -8.75
N ALA A 33 27.82 -11.80 -8.04
CA ALA A 33 26.37 -11.79 -8.15
C ALA A 33 25.71 -10.70 -7.30
N GLN A 34 26.50 -9.85 -6.63
CA GLN A 34 26.03 -8.75 -5.77
C GLN A 34 25.11 -9.21 -4.65
N LEU A 35 25.33 -10.41 -4.12
CA LEU A 35 24.54 -10.93 -3.01
C LEU A 35 24.81 -10.14 -1.73
N GLU A 36 23.75 -9.78 -1.02
CA GLU A 36 23.80 -9.07 0.24
C GLU A 36 23.50 -9.98 1.43
N ALA A 37 24.00 -9.61 2.61
CA ALA A 37 23.67 -10.31 3.84
C ALA A 37 22.15 -10.23 4.11
N GLY A 38 21.53 -11.37 4.44
CA GLY A 38 20.09 -11.49 4.68
C GLY A 38 19.29 -12.01 3.47
N GLU A 39 19.86 -12.09 2.27
CA GLU A 39 19.15 -12.63 1.13
C GLU A 39 18.96 -14.15 1.20
N LEU A 40 17.78 -14.63 0.79
CA LEU A 40 17.45 -16.05 0.72
C LEU A 40 17.82 -16.61 -0.67
N ILE A 41 18.79 -17.52 -0.71
CA ILE A 41 19.18 -18.23 -1.92
C ILE A 41 18.09 -19.24 -2.27
N SER A 42 17.38 -19.00 -3.38
CA SER A 42 16.32 -19.89 -3.86
C SER A 42 16.80 -20.84 -4.95
N TYR A 43 17.75 -20.41 -5.78
CA TYR A 43 18.37 -21.25 -6.80
C TYR A 43 19.89 -21.05 -6.91
N VAL A 44 20.58 -22.12 -7.26
CA VAL A 44 21.93 -22.07 -7.85
C VAL A 44 21.78 -22.32 -9.34
N ILE A 45 22.31 -21.41 -10.14
CA ILE A 45 22.16 -21.41 -11.60
C ILE A 45 23.51 -21.77 -12.20
N ALA A 46 23.64 -22.93 -12.84
CA ALA A 46 24.83 -23.28 -13.61
C ALA A 46 24.65 -22.94 -15.09
N GLU A 47 25.58 -22.19 -15.66
CA GLU A 47 25.56 -21.83 -17.08
C GLU A 47 26.64 -22.58 -17.86
N TYR A 48 26.22 -23.29 -18.90
CA TYR A 48 27.09 -24.05 -19.78
C TYR A 48 27.06 -23.43 -21.18
N SER A 49 28.14 -22.77 -21.58
CA SER A 49 28.29 -22.32 -22.97
C SER A 49 28.42 -23.51 -23.90
N VAL A 50 27.73 -23.48 -25.04
CA VAL A 50 27.71 -24.59 -26.00
C VAL A 50 28.52 -24.21 -27.23
N ARG A 51 29.76 -24.71 -27.33
CA ARG A 51 30.67 -24.41 -28.45
C ARG A 51 30.76 -25.55 -29.44
N ASP A 52 30.56 -26.78 -28.97
CA ASP A 52 30.50 -27.97 -29.81
C ASP A 52 29.47 -28.99 -29.31
N ILE A 53 29.35 -30.09 -30.04
CA ILE A 53 28.42 -31.20 -29.72
C ILE A 53 28.76 -31.85 -28.37
N GLY A 54 30.04 -31.87 -27.99
CA GLY A 54 30.50 -32.42 -26.72
C GLY A 54 30.00 -31.59 -25.54
N ASP A 55 30.15 -30.27 -25.62
CA ASP A 55 29.63 -29.31 -24.64
C ASP A 55 28.11 -29.46 -24.47
N PHE A 56 27.38 -29.52 -25.59
CA PHE A 56 25.92 -29.69 -25.58
C PHE A 56 25.49 -30.97 -24.86
N ASN A 57 26.07 -32.11 -25.22
CA ASN A 57 25.71 -33.40 -24.64
C ASN A 57 26.09 -33.49 -23.16
N SER A 58 27.25 -32.93 -22.78
CA SER A 58 27.69 -32.87 -21.39
C SER A 58 26.76 -32.00 -20.56
N ALA A 59 26.40 -30.81 -21.05
CA ALA A 59 25.52 -29.87 -20.36
C ALA A 59 24.11 -30.44 -20.14
N ILE A 60 23.50 -31.05 -21.17
CA ILE A 60 22.19 -31.70 -21.02
C ILE A 60 22.27 -32.83 -19.99
N LYS A 61 23.31 -33.67 -20.06
CA LYS A 61 23.47 -34.78 -19.13
C LYS A 61 23.58 -34.29 -17.68
N GLN A 62 24.34 -33.22 -17.45
CA GLN A 62 24.52 -32.65 -16.11
C GLN A 62 23.23 -32.01 -15.58
N ALA A 63 22.50 -31.28 -16.42
CA ALA A 63 21.27 -30.60 -16.00
C ALA A 63 20.13 -31.58 -15.70
N LEU A 64 20.00 -32.65 -16.49
CA LEU A 64 18.97 -33.68 -16.27
C LEU A 64 19.26 -34.62 -15.08
N ASP A 65 20.47 -34.64 -14.54
CA ASP A 65 20.86 -35.56 -13.46
C ASP A 65 20.09 -35.30 -12.14
N GLU A 66 19.68 -34.05 -11.89
CA GLU A 66 19.01 -33.67 -10.64
C GLU A 66 17.52 -33.36 -10.84
N ASP A 67 17.16 -32.36 -11.67
CA ASP A 67 15.78 -31.84 -11.72
C ASP A 67 15.00 -32.26 -12.98
N ASN A 68 15.53 -33.21 -13.78
CA ASN A 68 14.95 -33.68 -15.05
C ASN A 68 14.53 -32.53 -16.00
N ASN A 69 15.11 -31.35 -15.86
CA ASN A 69 14.79 -30.19 -16.68
C ASN A 69 15.99 -29.26 -16.81
N PHE A 70 15.95 -28.41 -17.84
CA PHE A 70 16.93 -27.35 -18.08
C PHE A 70 16.32 -26.24 -18.91
N ILE A 71 17.02 -25.12 -19.01
CA ILE A 71 16.64 -23.99 -19.86
C ILE A 71 17.62 -23.91 -21.03
N LEU A 72 17.07 -23.88 -22.24
CA LEU A 72 17.81 -23.74 -23.49
C LEU A 72 17.78 -22.28 -23.94
N HIS A 73 18.95 -21.69 -24.14
CA HIS A 73 19.08 -20.39 -24.77
C HIS A 73 19.46 -20.56 -26.24
N LEU A 74 18.55 -20.12 -27.09
CA LEU A 74 18.76 -20.04 -28.53
C LEU A 74 19.01 -18.60 -28.92
N LYS A 75 19.88 -18.40 -29.91
CA LYS A 75 20.15 -17.06 -30.44
C LYS A 75 18.85 -16.41 -30.94
N ASP A 76 18.64 -15.15 -30.56
CA ASP A 76 17.50 -14.32 -30.97
C ASP A 76 16.12 -14.89 -30.57
N LYS A 77 16.06 -15.77 -29.56
CA LYS A 77 14.81 -16.35 -29.01
C LYS A 77 14.76 -16.24 -27.48
N PRO A 78 13.55 -16.19 -26.89
CA PRO A 78 13.42 -16.26 -25.43
C PRO A 78 13.94 -17.61 -24.89
N PRO A 79 14.37 -17.67 -23.62
CA PRO A 79 14.80 -18.92 -22.99
C PRO A 79 13.67 -19.95 -22.95
N LEU A 80 13.97 -21.19 -23.33
CA LEU A 80 12.98 -22.27 -23.42
C LEU A 80 13.23 -23.34 -22.37
N ARG A 81 12.24 -23.58 -21.50
CA ARG A 81 12.33 -24.64 -20.50
C ARG A 81 12.00 -26.00 -21.13
N ILE A 82 12.93 -26.94 -21.02
CA ILE A 82 12.77 -28.31 -21.47
C ILE A 82 12.77 -29.22 -20.24
N ALA A 83 11.71 -30.03 -20.10
CA ALA A 83 11.57 -30.98 -19.01
C ALA A 83 11.26 -32.38 -19.55
N VAL A 84 11.94 -33.39 -19.00
CA VAL A 84 11.65 -34.80 -19.26
C VAL A 84 10.88 -35.41 -18.08
N ARG A 85 10.12 -36.48 -18.31
CA ARG A 85 9.26 -37.05 -17.27
C ARG A 85 10.04 -37.89 -16.26
N LYS A 86 11.04 -38.62 -16.72
CA LYS A 86 11.91 -39.47 -15.90
C LYS A 86 13.36 -39.36 -16.34
N GLN A 87 14.28 -39.61 -15.43
CA GLN A 87 15.70 -39.63 -15.71
C GLN A 87 16.01 -40.69 -16.78
N GLY A 88 16.74 -40.29 -17.83
CA GLY A 88 17.06 -41.15 -18.98
C GLY A 88 16.09 -41.04 -20.17
N ASP A 89 14.97 -40.31 -20.03
CA ASP A 89 14.10 -39.98 -21.16
C ASP A 89 14.84 -39.09 -22.18
N LYS A 90 14.52 -39.28 -23.46
CA LYS A 90 15.12 -38.49 -24.54
C LYS A 90 14.47 -37.11 -24.63
N VAL A 91 15.30 -36.07 -24.63
CA VAL A 91 14.89 -34.68 -24.93
C VAL A 91 14.38 -34.54 -26.37
N GLY A 92 14.97 -35.31 -27.29
CA GLY A 92 14.61 -35.33 -28.71
C GLY A 92 15.21 -34.18 -29.54
N LEU A 93 16.29 -33.57 -29.08
CA LEU A 93 17.12 -32.65 -29.86
C LEU A 93 18.41 -33.33 -30.28
N SER A 94 18.76 -33.23 -31.55
CA SER A 94 20.12 -33.47 -32.03
C SER A 94 20.69 -32.18 -32.60
N VAL A 95 21.99 -31.98 -32.40
CA VAL A 95 22.70 -30.78 -32.84
C VAL A 95 23.89 -31.14 -33.72
N GLU A 96 24.35 -30.17 -34.50
CA GLU A 96 25.56 -30.29 -35.31
C GLU A 96 26.38 -29.00 -35.31
N GLY A 97 27.65 -29.11 -35.69
CA GLY A 97 28.58 -27.98 -35.79
C GLY A 97 29.68 -28.00 -34.73
N SER A 98 30.74 -27.24 -35.01
CA SER A 98 31.87 -26.99 -34.13
C SER A 98 32.17 -25.48 -34.20
N GLY A 99 32.24 -24.81 -33.04
CA GLY A 99 32.29 -23.36 -32.92
C GLY A 99 30.92 -22.68 -32.93
N THR A 100 29.98 -23.17 -33.74
CA THR A 100 28.56 -22.75 -33.71
C THR A 100 27.69 -24.00 -33.79
N VAL A 101 26.96 -24.27 -32.72
CA VAL A 101 26.11 -25.45 -32.60
C VAL A 101 24.70 -25.12 -33.04
N ARG A 102 24.17 -25.88 -33.99
CA ARG A 102 22.83 -25.70 -34.56
C ARG A 102 21.95 -26.91 -34.32
N VAL A 103 20.66 -26.68 -34.15
CA VAL A 103 19.65 -27.74 -34.09
C VAL A 103 19.59 -28.44 -35.45
N LYS A 104 19.91 -29.74 -35.47
CA LYS A 104 19.92 -30.57 -36.67
C LYS A 104 18.57 -31.26 -36.91
N GLN A 105 18.02 -31.86 -35.86
CA GLN A 105 16.78 -32.62 -35.94
C GLN A 105 16.04 -32.58 -34.62
N ILE A 106 14.72 -32.46 -34.70
CA ILE A 106 13.79 -32.51 -33.57
C ILE A 106 12.94 -33.77 -33.73
N GLN A 107 12.92 -34.63 -32.71
CA GLN A 107 12.20 -35.89 -32.74
C GLN A 107 10.72 -35.66 -32.36
N PRO A 108 9.74 -36.01 -33.20
CA PRO A 108 8.32 -35.86 -32.86
C PRO A 108 7.94 -36.61 -31.57
N GLY A 109 7.02 -36.03 -30.79
CA GLY A 109 6.52 -36.64 -29.55
C GLY A 109 7.47 -36.55 -28.35
N THR A 110 8.58 -35.80 -28.47
CA THR A 110 9.52 -35.53 -27.37
C THR A 110 9.31 -34.12 -26.80
N PRO A 111 9.84 -33.80 -25.60
CA PRO A 111 9.68 -32.47 -25.01
C PRO A 111 10.11 -31.33 -25.92
N ALA A 112 11.18 -31.50 -26.69
CA ALA A 112 11.64 -30.47 -27.61
C ALA A 112 10.68 -30.19 -28.77
N ALA A 113 9.88 -31.18 -29.20
CA ALA A 113 8.90 -30.99 -30.27
C ALA A 113 7.69 -30.14 -29.83
N ASN A 114 7.50 -29.93 -28.52
CA ASN A 114 6.40 -29.15 -27.96
C ASN A 114 6.83 -27.71 -27.61
N THR A 115 7.91 -27.23 -28.24
CA THR A 115 8.48 -25.90 -28.01
C THR A 115 8.73 -25.22 -29.36
N ASP A 116 8.96 -23.89 -29.36
CA ASP A 116 9.17 -23.09 -30.59
C ASP A 116 10.57 -23.25 -31.22
N ILE A 117 11.20 -24.41 -31.03
CA ILE A 117 12.52 -24.74 -31.58
C ILE A 117 12.37 -25.14 -33.04
N GLN A 118 13.28 -24.65 -33.88
CA GLN A 118 13.32 -24.93 -35.31
C GLN A 118 14.69 -25.51 -35.71
N VAL A 119 14.69 -26.33 -36.76
CA VAL A 119 15.93 -26.82 -37.37
C VAL A 119 16.73 -25.63 -37.90
N GLY A 120 18.01 -25.55 -37.54
CA GLY A 120 18.91 -24.45 -37.87
C GLY A 120 19.12 -23.43 -36.76
N ASP A 121 18.29 -23.42 -35.70
CA ASP A 121 18.46 -22.55 -34.54
C ASP A 121 19.84 -22.73 -33.90
N ILE A 122 20.48 -21.62 -33.50
CA ILE A 122 21.79 -21.65 -32.86
C ILE A 122 21.61 -21.81 -31.35
N VAL A 123 22.23 -22.83 -30.78
CA VAL A 123 22.28 -23.06 -29.33
C VAL A 123 23.47 -22.30 -28.75
N GLU A 124 23.21 -21.32 -27.88
CA GLU A 124 24.27 -20.51 -27.28
C GLU A 124 24.71 -21.05 -25.92
N LYS A 125 23.74 -21.34 -25.06
CA LYS A 125 23.99 -21.88 -23.73
C LYS A 125 22.84 -22.76 -23.23
N ILE A 126 23.18 -23.62 -22.28
CA ILE A 126 22.24 -24.39 -21.47
C ILE A 126 22.37 -23.91 -20.03
N VAL A 127 21.24 -23.71 -19.38
CA VAL A 127 21.16 -23.25 -17.98
C VAL A 127 20.46 -24.32 -17.14
N ASP A 128 21.12 -24.70 -16.05
CA ASP A 128 20.63 -25.65 -15.05
C ASP A 128 20.30 -24.87 -13.77
N GLU A 129 19.01 -24.74 -13.46
CA GLU A 129 18.52 -24.05 -12.27
C GLU A 129 18.15 -25.05 -11.18
N ARG A 130 18.98 -25.14 -10.15
CA ARG A 130 18.78 -26.08 -9.04
C ARG A 130 18.18 -25.37 -7.84
N LYS A 131 17.01 -25.82 -7.40
CA LYS A 131 16.31 -25.20 -6.28
C LYS A 131 16.94 -25.60 -4.95
N ILE A 132 17.12 -24.63 -4.05
CA ILE A 132 17.74 -24.83 -2.75
C ILE A 132 16.68 -24.77 -1.65
N TYR A 133 16.43 -25.89 -0.96
CA TYR A 133 15.48 -25.98 0.15
C TYR A 133 16.17 -26.05 1.52
N SER A 134 17.42 -26.51 1.56
CA SER A 134 18.16 -26.71 2.81
C SER A 134 19.65 -26.44 2.63
N LEU A 135 20.36 -26.31 3.75
CA LEU A 135 21.82 -26.20 3.75
C LEU A 135 22.51 -27.44 3.17
N ASN A 136 21.88 -28.61 3.28
CA ASN A 136 22.36 -29.84 2.68
C ASN A 136 22.25 -29.80 1.15
N ASP A 137 21.11 -29.34 0.62
CA ASP A 137 20.92 -29.21 -0.83
C ASP A 137 21.89 -28.19 -1.42
N TYR A 138 22.10 -27.08 -0.72
CA TYR A 138 23.09 -26.06 -1.06
C TYR A 138 24.51 -26.65 -1.13
N LYS A 139 24.97 -27.32 -0.08
CA LYS A 139 26.31 -27.93 -0.04
C LYS A 139 26.48 -29.01 -1.11
N LYS A 140 25.47 -29.87 -1.31
CA LYS A 140 25.47 -30.91 -2.34
C LYS A 140 25.58 -30.29 -3.73
N THR A 141 24.81 -29.24 -3.99
CA THR A 141 24.78 -28.54 -5.27
C THR A 141 26.13 -27.89 -5.58
N LEU A 142 26.70 -27.16 -4.63
CA LEU A 142 28.01 -26.52 -4.81
C LEU A 142 29.15 -27.53 -4.92
N GLY A 143 29.09 -28.67 -4.22
CA GLY A 143 30.09 -29.73 -4.36
C GLY A 143 30.16 -30.36 -5.75
N LYS A 144 29.09 -30.24 -6.54
CA LYS A 144 29.00 -30.76 -7.92
C LYS A 144 29.36 -29.72 -9.00
N LEU A 145 29.41 -28.43 -8.66
CA LEU A 145 29.60 -27.35 -9.61
C LEU A 145 30.93 -26.64 -9.38
N SER A 146 31.65 -26.29 -10.45
CA SER A 146 32.89 -25.52 -10.32
C SER A 146 32.60 -24.04 -10.09
N GLU A 147 33.39 -23.36 -9.25
CA GLU A 147 33.18 -21.94 -8.87
C GLU A 147 33.15 -20.95 -10.05
N LYS A 148 33.58 -21.36 -11.25
CA LYS A 148 33.58 -20.53 -12.46
C LYS A 148 32.33 -20.70 -13.33
N GLN A 149 31.40 -21.57 -12.94
CA GLN A 149 30.28 -21.99 -13.80
C GLN A 149 28.89 -21.72 -13.22
N PHE A 150 28.77 -21.10 -12.04
CA PHE A 150 27.46 -20.86 -11.44
C PHE A 150 27.25 -19.44 -10.87
N ALA A 151 25.99 -19.04 -10.82
CA ALA A 151 25.44 -17.83 -10.22
C ALA A 151 24.35 -18.20 -9.21
N PHE A 152 23.83 -17.20 -8.50
CA PHE A 152 22.76 -17.37 -7.53
C PHE A 152 21.55 -16.56 -7.94
N ARG A 153 20.36 -17.09 -7.64
CA ARG A 153 19.12 -16.31 -7.65
C ARG A 153 18.58 -16.27 -6.23
N THR A 154 18.31 -15.07 -5.75
CA THR A 154 17.66 -14.84 -4.47
C THR A 154 16.18 -14.66 -4.67
N THR A 155 15.41 -15.06 -3.68
CA THR A 155 14.02 -14.61 -3.57
C THR A 155 14.04 -13.58 -2.46
N GLU A 156 13.78 -12.32 -2.81
CA GLU A 156 13.46 -11.35 -1.77
C GLU A 156 12.28 -11.91 -0.97
N LEU A 157 12.45 -12.04 0.35
CA LEU A 157 11.36 -12.38 1.25
C LEU A 157 10.47 -11.16 1.41
N ILE A 158 9.78 -10.78 0.33
CA ILE A 158 8.90 -9.62 0.25
C ILE A 158 7.89 -9.63 1.40
N GLY A 159 7.39 -10.81 1.78
CA GLY A 159 6.49 -10.97 2.93
C GLY A 159 7.14 -10.63 4.28
N VAL A 160 8.43 -10.90 4.48
CA VAL A 160 9.14 -10.52 5.71
C VAL A 160 9.38 -9.01 5.74
N LYS A 161 9.76 -8.42 4.59
CA LYS A 161 9.90 -6.95 4.47
C LYS A 161 8.57 -6.24 4.74
N ILE A 162 7.46 -6.75 4.17
CA ILE A 162 6.11 -6.22 4.41
C ILE A 162 5.75 -6.33 5.91
N ALA A 163 5.94 -7.51 6.53
CA ALA A 163 5.65 -7.69 7.94
C ALA A 163 6.48 -6.77 8.85
N ALA A 164 7.75 -6.53 8.49
CA ALA A 164 8.60 -5.58 9.20
C ALA A 164 8.11 -4.14 9.04
N VAL A 165 7.69 -3.74 7.84
CA VAL A 165 7.10 -2.43 7.56
C VAL A 165 5.81 -2.23 8.37
N ASP A 166 4.90 -3.18 8.34
CA ASP A 166 3.65 -3.11 9.11
C ASP A 166 3.92 -2.98 10.61
N ALA A 167 4.87 -3.77 11.14
CA ALA A 167 5.27 -3.71 12.54
C ALA A 167 5.89 -2.35 12.92
N LEU A 168 6.63 -1.71 12.02
CA LEU A 168 7.18 -0.37 12.24
C LEU A 168 6.07 0.69 12.38
N GLY A 169 5.00 0.58 11.58
CA GLY A 169 3.81 1.43 11.71
C GLY A 169 3.11 1.21 13.05
N ASP A 170 2.88 -0.05 13.42
CA ASP A 170 2.18 -0.41 14.67
C ASP A 170 2.96 -0.04 15.94
N LEU A 171 4.30 0.01 15.86
CA LEU A 171 5.15 0.40 16.97
C LEU A 171 5.03 1.89 17.33
N GLY A 172 4.59 2.75 16.41
CA GLY A 172 4.42 4.17 16.70
C GLY A 172 5.74 4.93 16.92
N ASP A 173 6.88 4.41 16.46
CA ASP A 173 8.20 4.97 16.77
C ASP A 173 8.69 5.91 15.66
N ILE A 174 9.04 7.15 16.02
CA ILE A 174 9.60 8.17 15.12
C ILE A 174 10.77 7.69 14.26
N ARG A 175 11.59 6.76 14.77
CA ARG A 175 12.76 6.24 14.04
C ARG A 175 12.37 5.46 12.79
N ALA A 176 11.11 5.04 12.68
CA ALA A 176 10.59 4.38 11.49
C ALA A 176 10.33 5.34 10.32
N VAL A 177 10.17 6.65 10.58
CA VAL A 177 9.75 7.61 9.55
C VAL A 177 10.73 7.65 8.38
N GLU A 178 12.02 7.90 8.62
CA GLU A 178 13.02 7.99 7.54
C GLU A 178 13.16 6.68 6.73
N PRO A 179 13.31 5.49 7.37
CA PRO A 179 13.31 4.22 6.64
C PRO A 179 12.06 3.98 5.79
N LEU A 180 10.87 4.33 6.30
CA LEU A 180 9.61 4.14 5.58
C LEU A 180 9.48 5.12 4.40
N VAL A 181 9.93 6.37 4.57
CA VAL A 181 9.97 7.37 3.48
C VAL A 181 10.94 6.92 2.38
N ASP A 182 12.13 6.46 2.75
CA ASP A 182 13.13 5.96 1.81
C ASP A 182 12.60 4.74 1.04
N LEU A 183 12.03 3.77 1.77
CA LEU A 183 11.47 2.56 1.17
C LEU A 183 10.29 2.88 0.24
N PHE A 184 9.44 3.84 0.59
CA PHE A 184 8.34 4.27 -0.26
C PHE A 184 8.82 4.90 -1.58
N LYS A 185 9.87 5.74 -1.53
CA LYS A 185 10.41 6.45 -2.71
C LYS A 185 11.22 5.54 -3.62
N ASN A 186 12.02 4.65 -3.04
CA ASN A 186 13.07 3.93 -3.75
C ASN A 186 12.73 2.48 -4.08
N SER A 187 11.68 1.90 -3.47
CA SER A 187 11.22 0.55 -3.81
C SER A 187 10.51 0.53 -5.17
N THR A 188 10.84 -0.45 -6.01
CA THR A 188 10.08 -0.76 -7.23
C THR A 188 8.86 -1.65 -6.93
N GLU A 189 8.84 -2.30 -5.77
CA GLU A 189 7.79 -3.24 -5.39
C GLU A 189 6.56 -2.52 -4.83
N PHE A 190 5.43 -2.66 -5.51
CA PHE A 190 4.15 -2.05 -5.11
C PHE A 190 3.78 -2.37 -3.66
N SER A 191 3.89 -3.63 -3.25
CA SER A 191 3.48 -4.05 -1.90
C SER A 191 4.32 -3.39 -0.79
N LEU A 192 5.61 -3.13 -1.05
CA LEU A 192 6.46 -2.41 -0.09
C LEU A 192 6.14 -0.92 -0.06
N ARG A 193 5.90 -0.30 -1.23
CA ARG A 193 5.48 1.11 -1.29
C ARG A 193 4.16 1.31 -0.56
N LYS A 194 3.17 0.47 -0.85
CA LYS A 194 1.86 0.45 -0.17
C LYS A 194 2.00 0.23 1.34
N GLY A 195 2.76 -0.78 1.77
CA GLY A 195 2.99 -1.03 3.19
C GLY A 195 3.63 0.16 3.88
N SER A 196 4.60 0.80 3.21
CA SER A 196 5.34 1.95 3.76
C SER A 196 4.43 3.16 3.96
N ILE A 197 3.63 3.52 2.96
CA ILE A 197 2.71 4.67 3.08
C ILE A 197 1.57 4.41 4.07
N ASN A 198 1.06 3.18 4.16
CA ASN A 198 0.07 2.82 5.18
C ASN A 198 0.66 2.90 6.60
N SER A 199 1.92 2.49 6.76
CA SER A 199 2.62 2.59 8.04
C SER A 199 2.89 4.05 8.42
N LEU A 200 3.25 4.90 7.45
CA LEU A 200 3.36 6.34 7.66
C LEU A 200 2.01 6.97 8.04
N GLN A 201 0.92 6.56 7.39
CA GLN A 201 -0.44 6.99 7.76
C GLN A 201 -0.76 6.62 9.22
N ARG A 202 -0.49 5.39 9.64
CA ARG A 202 -0.66 4.97 11.04
C ARG A 202 0.16 5.82 12.01
N LEU A 203 1.41 6.11 11.67
CA LEU A 203 2.27 6.97 12.49
C LEU A 203 1.68 8.39 12.61
N VAL A 204 1.11 8.93 11.54
CA VAL A 204 0.39 10.21 11.53
C VAL A 204 -0.86 10.14 12.42
N GLU A 205 -1.68 9.11 12.30
CA GLU A 205 -2.86 8.89 13.16
C GLU A 205 -2.48 8.84 14.65
N LEU A 206 -1.41 8.12 14.98
CA LEU A 206 -0.90 8.03 16.34
C LEU A 206 -0.35 9.37 16.86
N SER A 207 0.19 10.22 15.99
CA SER A 207 0.73 11.52 16.41
C SER A 207 -0.34 12.49 16.88
N VAL A 208 -1.54 12.45 16.29
CA VAL A 208 -2.67 13.33 16.67
C VAL A 208 -3.19 13.02 18.07
N LEU A 209 -2.94 11.81 18.57
CA LEU A 209 -3.23 11.46 19.96
C LEU A 209 -2.39 12.24 20.97
N ASN A 210 -1.30 12.89 20.55
CA ASN A 210 -0.53 13.79 21.41
C ASN A 210 -1.39 14.94 21.94
N ASP A 211 -2.30 15.50 21.14
CA ASP A 211 -3.18 16.58 21.57
C ASP A 211 -4.12 16.11 22.69
N LEU A 212 -4.65 14.89 22.54
CA LEU A 212 -5.44 14.22 23.57
C LEU A 212 -4.62 14.00 24.86
N PHE A 213 -3.34 13.59 24.75
CA PHE A 213 -2.47 13.43 25.91
C PHE A 213 -2.14 14.76 26.61
N GLN A 214 -1.97 15.86 25.87
CA GLN A 214 -1.75 17.19 26.45
C GLN A 214 -3.01 17.67 27.19
N GLU A 215 -4.18 17.44 26.61
CA GLU A 215 -5.46 17.72 27.26
C GLU A 215 -5.62 16.93 28.57
N PHE A 216 -5.35 15.61 28.55
CA PHE A 216 -5.30 14.75 29.74
C PHE A 216 -4.27 15.17 30.79
N GLN A 217 -3.17 15.87 30.42
CA GLN A 217 -2.19 16.39 31.38
C GLN A 217 -2.66 17.70 32.03
N SER A 218 -3.31 18.56 31.23
CA SER A 218 -3.79 19.86 31.69
C SER A 218 -5.05 19.75 32.56
N ALA A 219 -5.84 18.70 32.37
CA ALA A 219 -7.00 18.37 33.17
C ALA A 219 -6.65 17.40 34.32
N ASP A 220 -7.28 17.55 35.48
CA ASP A 220 -7.32 16.47 36.47
C ASP A 220 -8.07 15.31 35.82
N VAL A 221 -7.38 14.21 35.51
CA VAL A 221 -7.91 13.03 34.79
C VAL A 221 -9.21 12.50 35.43
N ASN A 222 -9.46 12.81 36.70
CA ASN A 222 -10.69 12.46 37.43
C ASN A 222 -11.91 13.33 37.09
N GLN A 223 -11.74 14.45 36.39
CA GLN A 223 -12.76 15.48 36.16
C GLN A 223 -13.21 15.60 34.70
N LEU A 224 -12.61 14.84 33.77
CA LEU A 224 -13.05 14.85 32.38
C LEU A 224 -14.38 14.07 32.25
N PRO A 225 -15.48 14.72 31.83
CA PRO A 225 -16.72 14.03 31.49
C PRO A 225 -16.51 13.26 30.19
N VAL A 226 -16.98 12.00 30.15
CA VAL A 226 -16.92 11.14 28.97
C VAL A 226 -17.59 11.80 27.75
N ASP A 227 -18.55 12.70 28.02
CA ASP A 227 -19.35 13.40 27.03
C ASP A 227 -18.63 14.58 26.35
N SER A 228 -17.42 14.97 26.79
CA SER A 228 -16.66 16.09 26.20
C SER A 228 -15.70 15.68 25.08
N LEU A 229 -15.56 14.39 24.81
CA LEU A 229 -14.68 13.88 23.75
C LEU A 229 -15.50 13.68 22.47
N GLN A 230 -15.08 14.30 21.36
CA GLN A 230 -15.63 13.99 20.03
C GLN A 230 -15.48 12.48 19.74
N VAL A 231 -16.39 11.93 18.92
CA VAL A 231 -16.53 10.47 18.70
C VAL A 231 -15.23 9.81 18.19
N GLN A 232 -14.45 10.48 17.34
CA GLN A 232 -13.22 9.91 16.77
C GLN A 232 -12.08 9.72 17.78
N PRO A 233 -11.71 10.72 18.62
CA PRO A 233 -10.74 10.52 19.70
C PRO A 233 -11.05 9.34 20.64
N LEU A 234 -12.35 9.10 20.89
CA LEU A 234 -12.82 8.05 21.79
C LEU A 234 -12.62 6.64 21.19
N GLU A 235 -12.92 6.48 19.90
CA GLU A 235 -12.65 5.25 19.15
C GLU A 235 -11.15 4.97 19.06
N SER A 236 -10.32 5.98 18.78
CA SER A 236 -8.86 5.82 18.74
C SER A 236 -8.26 5.47 20.11
N ALA A 237 -8.78 6.04 21.20
CA ALA A 237 -8.39 5.67 22.56
C ALA A 237 -8.84 4.26 22.96
N ALA A 238 -10.00 3.80 22.48
CA ALA A 238 -10.48 2.43 22.68
C ALA A 238 -9.67 1.40 21.89
N ILE A 239 -9.33 1.69 20.62
CA ILE A 239 -8.49 0.83 19.75
C ILE A 239 -7.11 0.58 20.37
N LEU A 240 -6.58 1.55 21.12
CA LEU A 240 -5.28 1.45 21.78
C LEU A 240 -5.33 0.85 23.20
N GLY A 241 -6.51 0.41 23.67
CA GLY A 241 -6.67 -0.15 25.02
C GLY A 241 -6.47 0.87 26.15
N LEU A 242 -6.54 2.17 25.83
CA LEU A 242 -6.40 3.28 26.80
C LEU A 242 -7.70 3.60 27.53
N LEU A 243 -8.80 3.01 27.08
CA LEU A 243 -10.09 3.01 27.77
C LEU A 243 -10.45 1.56 28.11
N THR A 244 -9.89 1.01 29.21
CA THR A 244 -10.68 0.02 29.94
C THR A 244 -11.75 0.78 30.71
N VAL A 245 -12.92 0.17 30.84
CA VAL A 245 -14.13 0.75 31.46
C VAL A 245 -13.89 1.16 32.94
N ASP A 246 -12.70 0.90 33.50
CA ASP A 246 -12.28 1.23 34.86
C ASP A 246 -11.30 2.42 34.92
N ARG A 247 -11.77 3.54 35.48
CA ARG A 247 -11.00 4.80 35.70
C ARG A 247 -9.71 4.62 36.52
N SER A 248 -9.66 3.62 37.41
CA SER A 248 -8.51 3.41 38.30
C SER A 248 -7.34 2.69 37.60
N GLU A 249 -7.64 1.81 36.65
CA GLU A 249 -6.64 1.15 35.80
C GLU A 249 -6.06 2.08 34.73
N ASN A 250 -6.87 3.00 34.19
CA ASN A 250 -6.39 3.97 33.19
C ASN A 250 -5.31 4.91 33.76
N THR A 251 -5.52 5.43 34.98
CA THR A 251 -4.51 6.27 35.65
C THR A 251 -3.25 5.50 36.06
N ALA A 252 -3.37 4.21 36.40
CA ALA A 252 -2.23 3.34 36.68
C ALA A 252 -1.44 3.01 35.41
N THR A 253 -2.13 2.72 34.30
CA THR A 253 -1.53 2.43 32.98
C THR A 253 -0.85 3.66 32.37
N LEU A 254 -1.45 4.84 32.50
CA LEU A 254 -0.83 6.12 32.08
C LEU A 254 0.42 6.47 32.91
N LYS A 255 0.44 6.12 34.20
CA LYS A 255 1.58 6.33 35.10
C LYS A 255 2.62 5.20 35.04
N ALA A 256 2.31 4.07 34.41
CA ALA A 256 3.24 2.97 34.23
C ALA A 256 4.42 3.41 33.32
N PRO A 257 5.60 2.79 33.45
CA PRO A 257 6.76 3.11 32.63
C PRO A 257 6.47 3.05 31.12
N PHE A 258 5.59 2.12 30.70
CA PHE A 258 5.19 1.95 29.30
C PHE A 258 4.35 3.14 28.79
N GLY A 259 3.36 3.61 29.55
CA GLY A 259 2.57 4.80 29.21
C GLY A 259 3.37 6.11 29.23
N THR A 260 4.43 6.18 30.04
CA THR A 260 5.36 7.33 30.07
C THR A 260 6.33 7.29 28.89
N GLN A 261 6.82 6.10 28.50
CA GLN A 261 7.67 5.93 27.32
C GLN A 261 6.92 6.16 26.00
N PHE A 262 5.66 5.71 25.90
CA PHE A 262 4.82 6.00 24.73
C PHE A 262 4.56 7.51 24.59
N ARG A 263 4.29 8.24 25.69
CA ARG A 263 4.12 9.70 25.68
C ARG A 263 5.35 10.47 25.19
N HIS A 264 6.54 10.12 25.70
CA HIS A 264 7.77 10.76 25.21
C HIS A 264 8.07 10.42 23.74
N ARG A 265 7.69 9.23 23.28
CA ARG A 265 7.80 8.85 21.86
C ARG A 265 6.76 9.56 21.00
N SER A 266 5.52 9.74 21.48
CA SER A 266 4.44 10.40 20.76
C SER A 266 4.67 11.91 20.62
N GLU A 267 5.26 12.56 21.62
CA GLU A 267 5.61 14.00 21.54
C GLU A 267 6.70 14.26 20.51
N ALA A 268 7.77 13.44 20.50
CA ALA A 268 8.81 13.52 19.47
C ALA A 268 8.24 13.20 18.07
N LEU A 269 7.43 12.14 17.98
CA LEU A 269 6.72 11.76 16.76
C LEU A 269 5.86 12.92 16.25
N TYR A 270 5.07 13.56 17.11
CA TYR A 270 4.25 14.71 16.77
C TYR A 270 5.08 15.87 16.21
N GLN A 271 6.18 16.25 16.89
CA GLN A 271 7.06 17.30 16.38
C GLN A 271 7.61 16.97 15.00
N ARG A 272 8.15 15.76 14.81
CA ARG A 272 8.76 15.33 13.54
C ARG A 272 7.76 15.19 12.41
N ILE A 273 6.56 14.69 12.68
CA ILE A 273 5.49 14.61 11.68
C ILE A 273 5.03 16.02 11.27
N ASN A 274 5.00 16.96 12.22
CA ASN A 274 4.68 18.36 11.96
C ASN A 274 5.83 19.17 11.33
N GLU A 275 7.02 18.61 11.14
CA GLU A 275 8.09 19.24 10.35
C GLU A 275 7.77 19.29 8.85
N GLY A 276 6.65 18.73 8.41
CA GLY A 276 6.10 18.90 7.07
C GLY A 276 6.58 17.87 6.04
N GLN A 277 7.66 17.13 6.31
CA GLN A 277 8.22 16.13 5.39
C GLN A 277 7.19 15.09 4.90
N ILE A 278 6.33 14.59 5.81
CA ILE A 278 5.30 13.60 5.46
C ILE A 278 4.15 14.24 4.67
N ALA A 279 3.79 15.49 5.00
CA ALA A 279 2.79 16.24 4.23
C ALA A 279 3.27 16.53 2.80
N GLU A 280 4.52 16.99 2.65
CA GLU A 280 5.16 17.21 1.35
C GLU A 280 5.23 15.91 0.54
N LEU A 281 5.60 14.80 1.20
CA LEU A 281 5.59 13.49 0.58
C LEU A 281 4.19 13.13 0.10
N ALA A 282 3.18 13.19 0.97
CA ALA A 282 1.82 12.82 0.60
C ALA A 282 1.30 13.68 -0.55
N GLN A 283 1.48 15.01 -0.47
CA GLN A 283 1.07 15.96 -1.51
C GLN A 283 1.71 15.68 -2.87
N ALA A 284 2.95 15.18 -2.91
CA ALA A 284 3.61 14.83 -4.16
C ALA A 284 2.97 13.63 -4.88
N TYR A 285 2.26 12.74 -4.18
CA TYR A 285 1.75 11.47 -4.72
C TYR A 285 0.21 11.36 -4.74
N ILE A 286 -0.54 12.46 -4.56
CA ILE A 286 -2.02 12.41 -4.66
C ILE A 286 -2.56 12.49 -6.09
N GLN A 287 -1.74 12.85 -7.07
CA GLN A 287 -2.16 13.02 -8.46
C GLN A 287 -2.00 11.71 -9.25
N ILE A 288 -3.00 11.35 -10.06
CA ILE A 288 -3.01 10.11 -10.86
C ILE A 288 -1.87 10.06 -11.89
N GLU A 289 -1.40 11.23 -12.36
CA GLU A 289 -0.29 11.36 -13.29
C GLU A 289 1.07 11.03 -12.65
N VAL A 290 1.17 11.14 -11.31
CA VAL A 290 2.39 10.85 -10.55
C VAL A 290 2.34 9.44 -9.96
N GLU A 291 1.19 9.06 -9.39
CA GLU A 291 1.00 7.77 -8.74
C GLU A 291 -0.19 7.04 -9.35
N PRO A 292 0.00 6.01 -10.19
CA PRO A 292 -1.09 5.27 -10.80
C PRO A 292 -1.89 4.41 -9.80
N GLU A 293 -1.29 4.02 -8.67
CA GLU A 293 -1.93 3.11 -7.72
C GLU A 293 -2.89 3.85 -6.76
N GLN A 294 -4.19 3.59 -6.92
CA GLN A 294 -5.25 4.26 -6.15
C GLN A 294 -5.11 4.09 -4.64
N GLU A 295 -4.57 2.95 -4.17
CA GLU A 295 -4.43 2.67 -2.74
C GLU A 295 -3.37 3.56 -2.09
N ILE A 296 -2.30 3.88 -2.83
CA ILE A 296 -1.26 4.82 -2.39
C ILE A 296 -1.83 6.23 -2.36
N ARG A 297 -2.53 6.67 -3.43
CA ARG A 297 -3.18 7.98 -3.47
C ARG A 297 -4.15 8.17 -2.31
N ARG A 298 -4.97 7.16 -2.01
CA ARG A 298 -5.90 7.18 -0.87
C ARG A 298 -5.19 7.37 0.47
N ALA A 299 -4.08 6.66 0.70
CA ALA A 299 -3.30 6.80 1.93
C ALA A 299 -2.69 8.22 2.04
N CYS A 300 -2.17 8.76 0.94
CA CYS A 300 -1.67 10.14 0.89
C CYS A 300 -2.77 11.17 1.19
N LEU A 301 -3.97 11.01 0.62
CA LEU A 301 -5.12 11.89 0.90
C LEU A 301 -5.51 11.83 2.38
N ALA A 302 -5.55 10.64 2.98
CA ALA A 302 -5.84 10.47 4.41
C ALA A 302 -4.77 11.17 5.29
N ILE A 303 -3.48 11.01 4.95
CA ILE A 303 -2.39 11.71 5.64
C ILE A 303 -2.60 13.24 5.60
N LEU A 304 -2.90 13.81 4.43
CA LEU A 304 -3.12 15.25 4.30
C LEU A 304 -4.35 15.71 5.09
N GLY A 305 -5.41 14.92 5.11
CA GLY A 305 -6.60 15.21 5.91
C GLY A 305 -6.33 15.21 7.42
N ILE A 306 -5.47 14.31 7.90
CA ILE A 306 -5.09 14.24 9.32
C ILE A 306 -4.15 15.39 9.70
N LEU A 307 -3.13 15.67 8.88
CA LEU A 307 -2.14 16.72 9.13
C LEU A 307 -2.67 18.13 8.88
N LYS A 308 -3.72 18.24 8.06
CA LYS A 308 -4.42 19.49 7.73
C LYS A 308 -3.52 20.63 7.22
N PRO A 309 -2.51 20.38 6.35
CA PRO A 309 -1.67 21.46 5.86
C PRO A 309 -2.47 22.34 4.90
N ALA A 310 -2.61 23.63 5.23
CA ALA A 310 -3.30 24.58 4.35
C ALA A 310 -2.64 24.69 2.95
N SER A 311 -1.35 24.38 2.83
CA SER A 311 -0.62 24.33 1.55
C SER A 311 -1.07 23.21 0.60
N ALA A 312 -1.85 22.23 1.07
CA ALA A 312 -2.35 21.14 0.25
C ALA A 312 -3.73 21.42 -0.38
N ILE A 313 -4.41 22.51 -0.02
CA ILE A 313 -5.79 22.79 -0.45
C ILE A 313 -5.91 22.79 -1.97
N ASP A 314 -5.05 23.52 -2.68
CA ASP A 314 -5.11 23.60 -4.15
C ASP A 314 -4.88 22.23 -4.81
N ALA A 315 -3.96 21.44 -4.25
CA ALA A 315 -3.66 20.11 -4.76
C ALA A 315 -4.81 19.12 -4.52
N LEU A 316 -5.48 19.21 -3.37
CA LEU A 316 -6.67 18.41 -3.04
C LEU A 316 -7.87 18.80 -3.93
N ILE A 317 -8.06 20.09 -4.21
CA ILE A 317 -9.10 20.57 -5.14
C ILE A 317 -8.85 20.03 -6.54
N ALA A 318 -7.60 20.02 -7.01
CA ALA A 318 -7.26 19.43 -8.31
C ALA A 318 -7.62 17.93 -8.39
N VAL A 319 -7.42 17.16 -7.31
CA VAL A 319 -7.86 15.74 -7.27
C VAL A 319 -9.39 15.64 -7.29
N LEU A 320 -10.07 16.46 -6.50
CA LEU A 320 -11.53 16.49 -6.41
C LEU A 320 -12.19 16.80 -7.77
N GLU A 321 -11.62 17.73 -8.54
CA GLU A 321 -12.12 18.17 -9.85
C GLU A 321 -11.68 17.29 -11.03
N ASN A 322 -10.75 16.34 -10.81
CA ASN A 322 -10.23 15.51 -11.90
C ASN A 322 -11.24 14.46 -12.36
N LEU A 323 -11.86 14.69 -13.53
CA LEU A 323 -12.84 13.78 -14.14
C LEU A 323 -12.27 12.41 -14.54
N SER A 324 -10.96 12.29 -14.70
CA SER A 324 -10.29 11.01 -15.00
C SER A 324 -9.97 10.20 -13.74
N GLU A 325 -10.16 10.80 -12.56
CA GLU A 325 -9.95 10.15 -11.28
C GLU A 325 -11.17 9.32 -10.86
N ILE A 326 -10.92 8.27 -10.08
CA ILE A 326 -11.93 7.35 -9.59
C ILE A 326 -12.81 8.08 -8.56
N PRO A 327 -14.15 7.91 -8.58
CA PRO A 327 -15.06 8.63 -7.68
C PRO A 327 -14.71 8.50 -6.20
N GLY A 328 -14.23 7.32 -5.77
CA GLY A 328 -13.79 7.10 -4.39
C GLY A 328 -12.60 7.97 -3.98
N ILE A 329 -11.64 8.22 -4.88
CA ILE A 329 -10.47 9.07 -4.59
C ILE A 329 -10.87 10.54 -4.55
N ARG A 330 -11.74 10.98 -5.48
CA ARG A 330 -12.31 12.34 -5.48
C ARG A 330 -13.06 12.63 -4.17
N PHE A 331 -13.88 11.67 -3.70
CA PHE A 331 -14.57 11.78 -2.43
C PHE A 331 -13.61 11.87 -1.24
N GLN A 332 -12.54 11.08 -1.24
CA GLN A 332 -11.50 11.14 -0.20
C GLN A 332 -10.77 12.50 -0.18
N ALA A 333 -10.56 13.13 -1.34
CA ALA A 333 -10.03 14.50 -1.39
C ALA A 333 -11.01 15.50 -0.74
N GLY A 334 -12.31 15.36 -0.97
CA GLY A 334 -13.34 16.13 -0.28
C GLY A 334 -13.36 15.92 1.24
N LEU A 335 -13.15 14.69 1.72
CA LEU A 335 -13.00 14.40 3.14
C LEU A 335 -11.74 15.04 3.74
N ALA A 336 -10.61 14.99 3.02
CA ALA A 336 -9.40 15.66 3.49
C ALA A 336 -9.58 17.18 3.58
N LEU A 337 -10.26 17.79 2.60
CA LEU A 337 -10.61 19.21 2.62
C LEU A 337 -11.56 19.57 3.78
N SER A 338 -12.55 18.71 4.08
CA SER A 338 -13.44 18.95 5.22
C SER A 338 -12.71 18.83 6.56
N GLN A 339 -11.73 17.94 6.66
CA GLN A 339 -10.87 17.83 7.85
C GLN A 339 -9.95 19.05 8.01
N ILE A 340 -9.45 19.65 6.92
CA ILE A 340 -8.71 20.93 6.95
C ILE A 340 -9.57 22.05 7.52
N GLY A 341 -10.86 22.09 7.20
CA GLY A 341 -11.82 23.01 7.81
C GLY A 341 -11.92 24.37 7.11
N GLU A 342 -12.12 25.43 7.88
CA GLU A 342 -12.37 26.81 7.40
C GLU A 342 -11.43 27.29 6.29
N PRO A 343 -10.11 27.01 6.31
CA PRO A 343 -9.21 27.42 5.23
C PRO A 343 -9.61 26.90 3.83
N ALA A 344 -10.32 25.77 3.76
CA ALA A 344 -10.72 25.15 2.49
C ALA A 344 -12.04 25.69 1.92
N VAL A 345 -12.81 26.47 2.69
CA VAL A 345 -14.19 26.89 2.34
C VAL A 345 -14.24 27.61 1.00
N ASP A 346 -13.34 28.57 0.76
CA ASP A 346 -13.39 29.41 -0.47
C ASP A 346 -13.10 28.59 -1.73
N ALA A 347 -12.16 27.66 -1.61
CA ALA A 347 -11.82 26.77 -2.70
C ALA A 347 -12.96 25.76 -2.98
N LEU A 348 -13.57 25.21 -1.93
CA LEU A 348 -14.74 24.33 -2.05
C LEU A 348 -15.96 25.04 -2.62
N ILE A 349 -16.22 26.29 -2.25
CA ILE A 349 -17.30 27.10 -2.86
C ILE A 349 -17.04 27.27 -4.35
N THR A 350 -15.80 27.57 -4.74
CA THR A 350 -15.44 27.72 -6.16
C THR A 350 -15.65 26.41 -6.94
N ALA A 351 -15.22 25.28 -6.37
CA ALA A 351 -15.43 23.96 -6.96
C ALA A 351 -16.92 23.61 -7.07
N PHE A 352 -17.72 23.92 -6.03
CA PHE A 352 -19.16 23.74 -6.02
C PHE A 352 -19.87 24.55 -7.13
N GLU A 353 -19.44 25.78 -7.40
CA GLU A 353 -20.08 26.61 -8.43
C GLU A 353 -19.74 26.17 -9.85
N LYS A 354 -18.49 25.77 -10.10
CA LYS A 354 -17.93 25.55 -11.46
C LYS A 354 -17.80 24.08 -11.86
N GLY A 355 -17.89 23.16 -10.89
CA GLY A 355 -17.64 21.75 -11.09
C GLY A 355 -18.74 21.00 -11.85
N ASP A 356 -18.41 19.77 -12.25
CA ASP A 356 -19.39 18.78 -12.70
C ASP A 356 -20.29 18.30 -11.55
N THR A 357 -21.37 17.57 -11.86
CA THR A 357 -22.33 17.05 -10.87
C THR A 357 -21.65 16.38 -9.67
N SER A 358 -20.65 15.52 -9.89
CA SER A 358 -19.94 14.83 -8.80
C SER A 358 -19.03 15.78 -8.02
N THR A 359 -18.39 16.75 -8.67
CA THR A 359 -17.61 17.80 -7.97
C THR A 359 -18.53 18.61 -7.06
N LYS A 360 -19.72 18.99 -7.55
CA LYS A 360 -20.72 19.73 -6.76
C LYS A 360 -21.18 18.93 -5.57
N ASP A 361 -21.49 17.65 -5.75
CA ASP A 361 -21.92 16.79 -4.64
C ASP A 361 -20.86 16.66 -3.55
N ILE A 362 -19.61 16.41 -3.94
CA ILE A 362 -18.49 16.27 -2.99
C ILE A 362 -18.23 17.61 -2.28
N ALA A 363 -18.20 18.72 -3.02
CA ALA A 363 -17.94 20.04 -2.45
C ALA A 363 -19.06 20.49 -1.49
N ALA A 364 -20.33 20.27 -1.84
CA ALA A 364 -21.46 20.56 -0.97
C ALA A 364 -21.41 19.73 0.32
N SER A 365 -21.11 18.43 0.20
CA SER A 365 -20.96 17.54 1.37
C SER A 365 -19.82 17.99 2.28
N ALA A 366 -18.66 18.35 1.71
CA ALA A 366 -17.53 18.87 2.47
C ALA A 366 -17.86 20.20 3.18
N LEU A 367 -18.51 21.14 2.48
CA LEU A 367 -18.97 22.40 3.06
C LEU A 367 -19.96 22.20 4.22
N GLY A 368 -20.88 21.23 4.10
CA GLY A 368 -21.81 20.88 5.18
C GLY A 368 -21.11 20.33 6.43
N VAL A 369 -20.03 19.56 6.25
CA VAL A 369 -19.20 19.05 7.36
C VAL A 369 -18.37 20.15 8.00
N ILE A 370 -17.79 21.07 7.21
CA ILE A 370 -17.02 22.21 7.74
C ILE A 370 -17.94 23.15 8.53
N GLY A 371 -19.11 23.44 7.97
CA GLY A 371 -20.05 24.41 8.53
C GLY A 371 -19.53 25.84 8.51
N GLY A 372 -19.94 26.64 9.49
CA GLY A 372 -19.64 28.07 9.52
C GLY A 372 -20.58 28.89 8.64
N SER A 373 -20.65 30.20 8.91
CA SER A 373 -21.63 31.07 8.27
C SER A 373 -21.47 31.15 6.75
N LYS A 374 -20.22 31.12 6.26
CA LYS A 374 -19.92 31.25 4.84
C LYS A 374 -20.37 30.02 4.04
N ALA A 375 -20.04 28.81 4.52
CA ALA A 375 -20.50 27.58 3.89
C ALA A 375 -22.03 27.46 3.93
N ARG A 376 -22.63 27.75 5.10
CA ARG A 376 -24.08 27.75 5.28
C ARG A 376 -24.79 28.65 4.28
N ASP A 377 -24.38 29.92 4.23
CA ASP A 377 -25.08 30.91 3.40
C ASP A 377 -24.96 30.54 1.91
N GLN A 378 -23.82 29.99 1.49
CA GLN A 378 -23.66 29.46 0.12
C GLN A 378 -24.59 28.27 -0.16
N LEU A 379 -24.67 27.29 0.74
CA LEU A 379 -25.51 26.09 0.56
C LEU A 379 -27.00 26.46 0.52
N ILE A 380 -27.45 27.38 1.39
CA ILE A 380 -28.84 27.87 1.39
C ILE A 380 -29.16 28.58 0.07
N ASN A 381 -28.30 29.51 -0.38
CA ASN A 381 -28.50 30.20 -1.65
C ASN A 381 -28.56 29.23 -2.83
N ALA A 382 -27.74 28.16 -2.79
CA ALA A 382 -27.74 27.13 -3.82
C ALA A 382 -29.02 26.28 -3.79
N LEU A 383 -29.55 25.96 -2.61
CA LEU A 383 -30.80 25.21 -2.48
C LEU A 383 -31.99 26.03 -3.02
N GLU A 384 -32.05 27.32 -2.70
CA GLU A 384 -33.12 28.22 -3.14
C GLU A 384 -33.09 28.49 -4.66
N SER A 385 -31.92 28.40 -5.29
CA SER A 385 -31.75 28.66 -6.74
C SER A 385 -31.72 27.39 -7.61
N SER A 386 -31.53 26.21 -7.02
CA SER A 386 -31.45 24.95 -7.77
C SER A 386 -32.83 24.41 -8.14
N THR A 387 -32.99 23.99 -9.39
CA THR A 387 -34.17 23.25 -9.88
C THR A 387 -33.89 21.76 -10.09
N GLU A 388 -32.66 21.30 -9.85
CA GLU A 388 -32.23 19.94 -10.13
C GLU A 388 -32.34 19.07 -8.87
N SER A 389 -33.22 18.06 -8.90
CA SER A 389 -33.53 17.24 -7.72
C SER A 389 -32.34 16.46 -7.16
N ALA A 390 -31.35 16.11 -8.01
CA ALA A 390 -30.17 15.34 -7.58
C ALA A 390 -29.30 16.12 -6.59
N ILE A 391 -28.91 17.36 -6.95
CA ILE A 391 -28.09 18.21 -6.07
C ILE A 391 -28.88 18.74 -4.86
N GLN A 392 -30.21 18.89 -4.98
CA GLN A 392 -31.07 19.32 -3.88
C GLN A 392 -31.00 18.37 -2.68
N LEU A 393 -30.93 17.05 -2.91
CA LEU A 393 -30.75 16.08 -1.83
C LEU A 393 -29.44 16.30 -1.07
N THR A 394 -28.33 16.48 -1.81
CA THR A 394 -27.02 16.74 -1.22
C THR A 394 -27.00 18.06 -0.45
N LEU A 395 -27.66 19.11 -0.98
CA LEU A 395 -27.76 20.41 -0.31
C LEU A 395 -28.59 20.33 0.97
N VAL A 396 -29.73 19.61 0.95
CA VAL A 396 -30.54 19.37 2.15
C VAL A 396 -29.73 18.62 3.21
N ASP A 397 -28.99 17.57 2.83
CA ASP A 397 -28.14 16.81 3.74
C ASP A 397 -27.03 17.69 4.35
N ALA A 398 -26.34 18.47 3.51
CA ALA A 398 -25.29 19.37 3.95
C ALA A 398 -25.80 20.47 4.91
N ILE A 399 -26.95 21.08 4.61
CA ILE A 399 -27.57 22.11 5.47
C ILE A 399 -28.08 21.47 6.77
N ALA A 400 -28.64 20.26 6.72
CA ALA A 400 -29.08 19.52 7.90
C ALA A 400 -27.91 19.21 8.85
N LYS A 401 -26.76 18.80 8.30
CA LYS A 401 -25.53 18.57 9.07
C LYS A 401 -25.01 19.81 9.78
N ILE A 402 -25.17 21.01 9.19
CA ILE A 402 -24.82 22.27 9.86
C ILE A 402 -25.73 22.51 11.07
N GLY A 403 -27.03 22.25 10.92
CA GLY A 403 -27.99 22.17 12.03
C GLY A 403 -28.26 23.47 12.81
N ASP A 404 -27.65 24.59 12.43
CA ASP A 404 -27.86 25.87 13.12
C ASP A 404 -29.25 26.48 12.81
N VAL A 405 -29.68 27.45 13.62
CA VAL A 405 -31.02 28.03 13.51
C VAL A 405 -31.34 28.57 12.10
N PRO A 406 -30.43 29.27 11.40
CA PRO A 406 -30.66 29.66 10.01
C PRO A 406 -30.80 28.47 9.05
N SER A 407 -30.01 27.40 9.22
CA SER A 407 -30.11 26.17 8.41
C SER A 407 -31.46 25.49 8.58
N VAL A 408 -31.91 25.27 9.82
CA VAL A 408 -33.21 24.66 10.11
C VAL A 408 -34.35 25.48 9.49
N ARG A 409 -34.32 26.80 9.63
CA ARG A 409 -35.33 27.69 9.02
C ARG A 409 -35.34 27.61 7.49
N ALA A 410 -34.19 27.46 6.86
CA ALA A 410 -34.12 27.30 5.40
C ALA A 410 -34.75 25.97 4.97
N LEU A 411 -34.47 24.87 5.69
CA LEU A 411 -35.08 23.56 5.44
C LEU A 411 -36.60 23.58 5.66
N GLU A 412 -37.10 24.29 6.68
CA GLU A 412 -38.54 24.47 6.91
C GLU A 412 -39.23 25.18 5.75
N ARG A 413 -38.61 26.24 5.22
CA ARG A 413 -39.12 26.94 4.03
C ARG A 413 -39.11 26.04 2.80
N GLN A 414 -38.07 25.23 2.64
CA GLN A 414 -38.00 24.28 1.54
C GLN A 414 -39.11 23.23 1.64
N LEU A 415 -39.36 22.70 2.84
CA LEU A 415 -40.43 21.75 3.12
C LEU A 415 -41.82 22.31 2.76
N GLN A 416 -42.07 23.58 3.06
CA GLN A 416 -43.35 24.26 2.78
C GLN A 416 -43.66 24.40 1.29
N GLN A 417 -42.67 24.23 0.39
CA GLN A 417 -42.90 24.29 -1.05
C GLN A 417 -43.57 23.02 -1.60
N TYR A 418 -43.53 21.92 -0.85
CA TYR A 418 -44.08 20.64 -1.26
C TYR A 418 -45.45 20.39 -0.64
N GLN A 419 -46.32 19.70 -1.37
CA GLN A 419 -47.62 19.26 -0.84
C GLN A 419 -47.44 18.09 0.13
N GLN A 420 -48.45 17.86 0.97
CA GLN A 420 -48.38 16.80 1.99
C GLN A 420 -48.30 15.38 1.38
N ASP A 421 -48.85 15.20 0.17
CA ASP A 421 -48.86 13.92 -0.56
C ASP A 421 -47.76 13.84 -1.65
N ASP A 422 -46.78 14.75 -1.63
CA ASP A 422 -45.67 14.75 -2.59
C ASP A 422 -44.68 13.60 -2.28
N ASP A 423 -44.41 12.73 -3.27
CA ASP A 423 -43.53 11.56 -3.12
C ASP A 423 -42.06 11.84 -3.49
N SER A 424 -41.71 13.09 -3.84
CA SER A 424 -40.36 13.42 -4.27
C SER A 424 -39.32 13.05 -3.23
N GLY A 425 -38.17 12.55 -3.69
CA GLY A 425 -37.09 12.14 -2.79
C GLY A 425 -36.65 13.24 -1.82
N VAL A 426 -36.67 14.50 -2.28
CA VAL A 426 -36.33 15.68 -1.45
C VAL A 426 -37.35 15.86 -0.31
N ARG A 427 -38.65 15.74 -0.59
CA ARG A 427 -39.70 15.80 0.43
C ARG A 427 -39.54 14.69 1.47
N ILE A 428 -39.34 13.45 1.03
CA ILE A 428 -39.17 12.29 1.92
C ILE A 428 -37.96 12.48 2.82
N PHE A 429 -36.85 12.96 2.26
CA PHE A 429 -35.62 13.18 3.01
C PHE A 429 -35.75 14.34 4.02
N LEU A 430 -36.42 15.44 3.65
CA LEU A 430 -36.74 16.51 4.60
C LEU A 430 -37.57 16.01 5.79
N ASP A 431 -38.57 15.14 5.55
CA ASP A 431 -39.33 14.51 6.64
C ASP A 431 -38.46 13.66 7.57
N GLU A 432 -37.49 12.94 7.01
CA GLU A 432 -36.56 12.13 7.79
C GLU A 432 -35.65 13.01 8.67
N VAL A 433 -35.11 14.09 8.10
CA VAL A 433 -34.31 15.08 8.81
C VAL A 433 -35.09 15.70 9.97
N PHE A 434 -36.34 16.14 9.75
CA PHE A 434 -37.13 16.71 10.86
C PHE A 434 -37.51 15.66 11.92
N ARG A 435 -37.78 14.41 11.50
CA ARG A 435 -38.00 13.30 12.45
C ARG A 435 -36.77 12.97 13.30
N SER A 436 -35.55 13.15 12.79
CA SER A 436 -34.34 12.93 13.60
C SER A 436 -34.10 14.07 14.58
N LEU A 437 -34.29 15.32 14.15
CA LEU A 437 -34.15 16.52 15.01
C LEU A 437 -35.16 16.54 16.18
N GLU A 438 -36.39 16.06 15.96
CA GLU A 438 -37.40 15.90 17.03
C GLU A 438 -36.99 14.86 18.08
N LYS A 439 -36.29 13.80 17.68
CA LYS A 439 -35.81 12.75 18.61
C LYS A 439 -34.64 13.22 19.48
N GLU A 440 -33.79 14.09 18.96
CA GLU A 440 -32.62 14.63 19.70
C GLU A 440 -33.00 15.73 20.70
N SER A 441 -34.21 16.30 20.58
CA SER A 441 -34.73 17.33 21.49
C SER A 441 -35.63 16.78 22.62
N MET A 442 -35.87 15.46 22.65
CA MET A 442 -36.55 14.71 23.72
C MET A 442 -35.55 14.01 24.63
#